data_AF-A0A1H0F2F7-F1
#
_entry.id   AF-A0A1H0F2F7-F1
#
_cell.length_a   1.000
_cell.length_b   1.000
_cell.length_c   1.000
_cell.angle_alpha   90.00
_cell.angle_beta   90.00
_cell.angle_gamma   90.00
#
_symmetry.space_group_name_H-M   'P 1'
#
loop_
_entity.id
_entity.type
_entity.pdbx_description
1 polymer ?
#
loop_
_entity_poly.entity_id
_entity_poly.type
_entity_poly.pdbx_seq_one_letter_code
_entity_poly.pdbx_strand_id
1 'polypeptide(L)'
;AYESVGDLGRAVPLYEATLTDRERVLGPDHPSTLMSRNNLAYAYQSVGDLGRAVPLYEATLTDCERVLGPDHPTTAGVRSNLQATTRADH
;
A
#
# COMPACT_ATOMS: atom_id res chain seq x y z
N ALA A 1 1.68 -22.73 -10.83
CA ALA A 1 2.14 -21.62 -10.00
C ALA A 1 0.95 -20.70 -9.66
N TYR A 2 0.01 -21.20 -8.85
CA TYR A 2 -1.18 -20.47 -8.36
C TYR A 2 -1.09 -20.15 -6.86
N GLU A 3 0.02 -20.48 -6.21
CA GLU A 3 0.18 -20.34 -4.75
C GLU A 3 0.27 -18.88 -4.31
N SER A 4 0.82 -17.98 -5.12
CA SER A 4 1.01 -16.57 -4.74
C SER A 4 -0.29 -15.75 -4.68
N VAL A 5 -1.26 -16.00 -5.56
CA VAL A 5 -2.52 -15.21 -5.58
C VAL A 5 -3.45 -15.63 -4.43
N GLY A 6 -3.47 -16.93 -4.10
CA GLY A 6 -4.29 -17.46 -2.99
C GLY A 6 -3.79 -17.06 -1.60
N ASP A 7 -2.47 -16.89 -1.44
CA ASP A 7 -1.88 -16.47 -0.16
C ASP A 7 -2.06 -14.96 0.09
N LEU A 8 -2.01 -14.15 -0.97
CA LEU A 8 -2.16 -12.69 -0.86
C LEU A 8 -3.58 -12.27 -0.46
N GLY A 9 -4.61 -13.02 -0.86
CA GLY A 9 -5.98 -12.79 -0.37
C GLY A 9 -6.17 -13.08 1.12
N ARG A 10 -5.42 -14.03 1.67
CA ARG A 10 -5.39 -14.27 3.13
C ARG A 10 -4.52 -13.24 3.86
N ALA A 11 -3.60 -12.59 3.17
CA ALA A 11 -2.73 -11.57 3.74
C ALA A 11 -3.43 -10.20 3.92
N VAL A 12 -4.47 -9.88 3.15
CA VAL A 12 -5.24 -8.62 3.29
C VAL A 12 -5.67 -8.35 4.75
N PRO A 13 -6.41 -9.24 5.44
CA PRO A 13 -6.83 -8.98 6.81
C PRO A 13 -5.65 -8.85 7.79
N LEU A 14 -4.52 -9.52 7.53
CA LEU A 14 -3.30 -9.37 8.34
C LEU A 14 -2.67 -7.99 8.14
N TYR A 15 -2.64 -7.49 6.91
CA TYR A 15 -2.16 -6.14 6.62
C TYR A 15 -3.07 -5.05 7.19
N GLU A 16 -4.40 -5.24 7.17
CA GLU A 16 -5.35 -4.32 7.80
C GLU A 16 -5.16 -4.25 9.32
N ALA A 17 -5.05 -5.41 9.98
CA ALA A 17 -4.80 -5.47 11.41
C ALA A 17 -3.45 -4.83 11.77
N THR A 18 -2.40 -5.14 11.00
CA THR A 18 -1.06 -4.57 11.20
C THR A 18 -1.05 -3.06 11.00
N LEU A 19 -1.78 -2.54 10.01
CA LEU A 19 -1.91 -1.12 9.77
C LEU A 19 -2.61 -0.43 10.95
N THR A 20 -3.72 -0.99 11.42
CA THR A 20 -4.47 -0.48 12.57
C THR A 20 -3.59 -0.38 13.81
N ASP A 21 -2.80 -1.41 14.10
CA ASP A 21 -1.88 -1.40 15.23
C ASP A 21 -0.75 -0.39 15.07
N ARG A 22 -0.19 -0.25 13.86
CA ARG A 22 0.87 0.74 13.59
C ARG A 22 0.35 2.16 13.67
N GLU A 23 -0.84 2.44 13.18
CA GLU A 23 -1.49 3.75 13.33
C GLU A 23 -1.72 4.09 14.80
N ARG A 24 -2.13 3.11 15.61
CA ARG A 24 -2.34 3.29 17.05
C ARG A 24 -1.04 3.50 17.83
N VAL A 25 0.03 2.78 17.49
CA VAL A 25 1.29 2.77 18.26
C VAL A 25 2.25 3.87 17.79
N LEU A 26 2.37 4.07 16.48
CA LEU A 26 3.37 4.95 15.87
C LEU A 26 2.74 6.24 15.32
N GLY A 27 1.44 6.25 15.09
CA GLY A 27 0.73 7.33 14.41
C GLY A 27 0.63 7.10 12.88
N PRO A 28 -0.32 7.81 12.23
CA PRO A 28 -0.59 7.66 10.79
C PRO A 28 0.59 8.12 9.91
N ASP A 29 1.36 9.10 10.36
CA ASP A 29 2.45 9.72 9.60
C ASP A 29 3.78 8.98 9.75
N HIS A 30 3.89 8.00 10.64
CA HIS A 30 5.16 7.32 10.86
C HIS A 30 5.61 6.57 9.58
N PRO A 31 6.90 6.63 9.18
CA PRO A 31 7.38 5.99 7.95
C PRO A 31 7.00 4.51 7.84
N SER A 32 7.05 3.77 8.96
CA SER A 32 6.62 2.35 9.01
C SER A 32 5.11 2.16 8.81
N THR A 33 4.29 3.12 9.24
CA THR A 33 2.84 3.11 9.00
C THR A 33 2.57 3.33 7.52
N LEU A 34 3.22 4.32 6.90
CA LEU A 34 3.12 4.59 5.45
C LEU A 34 3.56 3.39 4.61
N MET A 35 4.66 2.73 4.98
CA MET A 35 5.09 1.49 4.34
C MET A 35 4.05 0.36 4.47
N SER A 36 3.33 0.31 5.59
CA SER A 36 2.27 -0.69 5.80
C SER A 36 1.05 -0.42 4.92
N ARG A 37 0.67 0.85 4.76
CA ARG A 37 -0.40 1.26 3.84
C ARG A 37 -0.06 0.88 2.39
N ASN A 38 1.18 1.10 1.96
CA ASN A 38 1.67 0.65 0.66
C ASN A 38 1.51 -0.87 0.48
N ASN A 39 1.89 -1.66 1.48
CA ASN A 39 1.79 -3.12 1.40
C ASN A 39 0.34 -3.61 1.37
N LEU A 40 -0.56 -2.94 2.10
CA LEU A 40 -2.00 -3.23 2.02
C LEU A 40 -2.57 -2.92 0.63
N ALA A 41 -2.19 -1.79 0.04
CA ALA A 41 -2.58 -1.45 -1.34
C ALA A 41 -2.05 -2.48 -2.35
N TYR A 42 -0.83 -2.96 -2.17
CA TYR A 42 -0.26 -4.04 -2.98
C TYR A 42 -1.00 -5.36 -2.83
N ALA A 43 -1.43 -5.70 -1.61
CA ALA A 43 -2.26 -6.89 -1.38
C ALA A 43 -3.59 -6.78 -2.11
N TYR A 44 -4.24 -5.61 -2.07
CA TYR A 44 -5.46 -5.34 -2.84
C TYR A 44 -5.25 -5.47 -4.36
N GLN A 45 -4.19 -4.88 -4.88
CA GLN A 45 -3.82 -5.01 -6.29
C GLN A 45 -3.62 -6.48 -6.69
N SER A 46 -2.92 -7.25 -5.85
CA SER A 46 -2.55 -8.64 -6.14
C SER A 46 -3.75 -9.59 -6.19
N VAL A 47 -4.83 -9.27 -5.49
CA VAL A 47 -6.10 -10.01 -5.56
C VAL A 47 -7.06 -9.45 -6.62
N GLY A 48 -6.63 -8.47 -7.41
CA GLY A 48 -7.42 -7.83 -8.45
C GLY A 48 -8.41 -6.78 -7.94
N ASP A 49 -8.32 -6.38 -6.67
CA ASP A 49 -9.17 -5.33 -6.10
C ASP A 49 -8.57 -3.94 -6.36
N LEU A 50 -8.60 -3.54 -7.62
CA LEU A 50 -8.06 -2.25 -8.06
C LEU A 50 -8.85 -1.07 -7.46
N GLY A 51 -10.16 -1.26 -7.21
CA GLY A 51 -11.04 -0.25 -6.61
C GLY A 51 -10.64 0.14 -5.19
N ARG A 52 -10.04 -0.77 -4.41
CA ARG A 52 -9.42 -0.44 -3.11
C ARG A 52 -7.94 -0.11 -3.21
N ALA A 53 -7.20 -0.71 -4.13
CA ALA A 53 -5.76 -0.50 -4.27
C ALA A 53 -5.39 0.93 -4.69
N VAL A 54 -6.01 1.43 -5.77
CA VAL A 54 -5.70 2.76 -6.34
C VAL A 54 -5.88 3.90 -5.33
N PRO A 55 -7.06 4.09 -4.71
CA PRO A 55 -7.23 5.20 -3.77
C PRO A 55 -6.31 5.09 -2.55
N LEU A 56 -5.99 3.87 -2.10
CA LEU A 56 -5.06 3.68 -0.99
C LEU A 56 -3.62 4.05 -1.37
N TYR A 57 -3.17 3.71 -2.59
CA TYR A 57 -1.88 4.16 -3.11
C TYR A 57 -1.82 5.69 -3.26
N GLU A 58 -2.86 6.33 -3.78
CA GLU A 58 -2.92 7.79 -3.94
C GLU A 58 -2.83 8.53 -2.60
N ALA A 59 -3.61 8.09 -1.60
CA ALA A 59 -3.55 8.64 -0.25
C ALA A 59 -2.17 8.42 0.39
N THR A 60 -1.61 7.21 0.25
CA THR A 60 -0.28 6.88 0.78
C THR A 60 0.82 7.70 0.12
N LEU A 61 0.71 7.95 -1.20
CA LEU A 61 1.69 8.76 -1.93
C LEU A 61 1.67 10.20 -1.43
N THR A 62 0.48 10.78 -1.28
CA THR A 62 0.30 12.13 -0.75
C THR A 62 0.94 12.29 0.63
N ASP A 63 0.70 11.32 1.53
CA ASP A 63 1.29 11.34 2.87
C ASP A 63 2.82 11.11 2.84
N CYS A 64 3.31 10.19 2.00
CA CYS A 64 4.75 9.98 1.82
C CYS A 64 5.46 11.23 1.31
N GLU A 65 4.88 11.94 0.33
CA GLU A 65 5.44 13.19 -0.20
C GLU A 65 5.48 14.29 0.86
N ARG A 66 4.43 14.40 1.69
CA ARG A 66 4.36 15.37 2.79
C ARG A 66 5.35 15.07 3.92
N VAL A 67 5.48 13.80 4.33
CA VAL A 67 6.24 13.41 5.52
C VAL A 67 7.70 13.10 5.20
N LEU A 68 7.95 12.34 4.14
CA LEU A 68 9.27 11.80 3.79
C LEU A 68 9.94 12.59 2.66
N GLY A 69 9.15 13.33 1.87
CA GLY A 69 9.61 14.04 0.69
C GLY A 69 9.47 13.23 -0.60
N PRO A 70 9.50 13.91 -1.76
CA PRO A 70 9.27 13.30 -3.07
C PRO A 70 10.38 12.34 -3.54
N ASP A 71 11.60 12.52 -3.04
CA ASP A 71 12.80 11.74 -3.40
C ASP A 71 13.06 10.55 -2.46
N HIS A 72 12.24 10.37 -1.42
CA HIS A 72 12.42 9.30 -0.47
C HIS A 72 12.14 7.92 -1.12
N PRO A 73 12.92 6.87 -0.82
CA PRO A 73 12.74 5.55 -1.41
C PRO A 73 11.33 4.97 -1.24
N THR A 74 10.69 5.19 -0.09
CA THR A 74 9.30 4.77 0.14
C THR A 74 8.33 5.48 -0.80
N THR A 75 8.49 6.79 -1.01
CA THR A 75 7.67 7.59 -1.94
C THR A 75 7.82 7.08 -3.37
N ALA A 76 9.04 6.79 -3.81
CA ALA A 76 9.32 6.23 -5.12
C ALA A 76 8.70 4.83 -5.30
N GLY A 77 8.71 4.00 -4.25
CA GLY A 77 8.08 2.68 -4.23
C GLY A 77 6.55 2.77 -4.41
N VAL A 78 5.89 3.62 -3.63
CA VAL A 78 4.44 3.85 -3.72
C VAL A 78 4.05 4.35 -5.12
N ARG A 79 4.80 5.32 -5.66
CA ARG A 79 4.56 5.87 -6.99
C ARG A 79 4.68 4.80 -8.09
N SER A 80 5.69 3.95 -8.01
CA SER A 80 5.90 2.86 -8.98
C SER A 80 4.76 1.84 -8.94
N ASN A 81 4.29 1.51 -7.74
CA ASN A 81 3.18 0.58 -7.55
C ASN A 81 1.85 1.16 -8.04
N LEU A 82 1.59 2.44 -7.78
CA LEU A 82 0.40 3.14 -8.30
C LEU A 82 0.38 3.13 -9.82
N GLN A 83 1.51 3.45 -10.48
CA GLN A 83 1.62 3.42 -11.94
C GLN A 83 1.39 2.01 -12.51
N ALA A 84 1.90 0.97 -11.85
CA ALA A 84 1.66 -0.41 -12.26
C ALA A 84 0.18 -0.80 -12.10
N THR A 85 -0.49 -0.31 -11.06
CA THR A 85 -1.91 -0.58 -10.77
C THR A 85 -2.82 0.10 -11.80
N THR A 86 -2.60 1.38 -12.09
CA THR A 86 -3.42 2.13 -13.07
C THR A 86 -3.16 1.69 -14.51
N ARG A 87 -1.97 1.17 -14.83
CA ARG A 87 -1.69 0.57 -16.13
C ARG A 87 -2.40 -0.78 -16.33
N ALA A 88 -2.72 -1.50 -15.25
CA ALA A 88 -3.46 -2.77 -15.33
C ALA A 88 -4.97 -2.57 -15.51
N ASP A 89 -5.49 -1.36 -15.30
CA ASP A 89 -6.90 -0.99 -15.45
C ASP A 89 -7.27 -0.57 -16.89
N HIS A 90 -6.26 -0.29 -17.74
CA HIS A 90 -6.40 0.04 -19.17
C HIS A 90 -6.05 -1.13 -20.08
#